data_AF-A0A937SYU3-F1
#
_entry.id   AF-A0A937SYU3-F1
#
_cell.length_a   1.000
_cell.length_b   1.000
_cell.length_c   1.000
_cell.angle_alpha   90.00
_cell.angle_beta   90.00
_cell.angle_gamma   90.00
#
_symmetry.space_group_name_H-M   'P 1'
#
loop_
_entity.id
_entity.type
_entity.pdbx_description
1 polymer ?
#
loop_
_entity_poly.entity_id
_entity_poly.type
_entity_poly.pdbx_seq_one_letter_code
_entity_poly.pdbx_strand_id
1 'polypeptide(L)'
;MQPIEINDPTEIEAFLSKIELTGKGFTTECLLMEVFDAGLDYPDYLKAEGEDPHASYEGKSPAWAKYHMRQGKRVFMVYGEPGKDRRTHFSETP
;
A
#
# COMPACT_ATOMS: atom_id res chain seq x y z
N MET A 1 -11.59 -6.65 5.53
CA MET A 1 -10.93 -7.49 4.51
C MET A 1 -9.96 -8.47 5.17
N GLN A 2 -9.74 -9.65 4.58
CA GLN A 2 -8.76 -10.63 5.09
C GLN A 2 -7.34 -10.07 4.89
N PRO A 3 -6.43 -10.19 5.87
CA PRO A 3 -5.05 -9.75 5.69
C PRO A 3 -4.38 -10.59 4.61
N ILE A 4 -3.57 -9.95 3.79
CA ILE A 4 -2.76 -10.60 2.76
C ILE A 4 -1.29 -10.37 3.04
N GLU A 5 -0.48 -11.35 2.68
CA GLU A 5 0.96 -11.27 2.70
C GLU A 5 1.49 -11.87 1.40
N ILE A 6 2.31 -11.11 0.70
CA ILE A 6 2.90 -11.47 -0.58
C ILE A 6 4.42 -11.27 -0.46
N ASN A 7 5.17 -12.27 -0.88
CA ASN A 7 6.64 -12.26 -0.85
C ASN A 7 7.25 -12.39 -2.26
N ASP A 8 6.42 -12.47 -3.30
CA ASP A 8 6.86 -12.49 -4.69
C ASP A 8 6.80 -11.07 -5.27
N PRO A 9 7.92 -10.47 -5.70
CA PRO A 9 7.94 -9.10 -6.22
C PRO A 9 7.00 -8.86 -7.41
N THR A 10 6.85 -9.85 -8.30
CA THR A 10 5.97 -9.72 -9.48
C THR A 10 4.51 -9.68 -9.06
N GLU A 11 4.12 -10.54 -8.10
CA GLU A 11 2.79 -10.50 -7.51
C GLU A 11 2.53 -9.21 -6.73
N ILE A 12 3.55 -8.70 -6.02
CA ILE A 12 3.46 -7.43 -5.30
C ILE A 12 3.18 -6.27 -6.26
N GLU A 13 3.94 -6.15 -7.35
CA GLU A 13 3.73 -5.12 -8.37
C GLU A 13 2.33 -5.23 -8.99
N ALA A 14 1.94 -6.43 -9.41
CA ALA A 14 0.61 -6.69 -9.98
C ALA A 14 -0.51 -6.35 -8.99
N PHE A 15 -0.31 -6.63 -7.71
CA PHE A 15 -1.26 -6.29 -6.66
C PHE A 15 -1.37 -4.78 -6.44
N LEU A 16 -0.23 -4.11 -6.24
CA LEU A 16 -0.16 -2.67 -5.97
C LEU A 16 -0.68 -1.82 -7.13
N SER A 17 -0.46 -2.26 -8.37
CA SER A 17 -0.95 -1.55 -9.57
C SER A 17 -2.49 -1.48 -9.66
N LYS A 18 -3.18 -2.34 -8.91
CA LYS A 18 -4.64 -2.44 -8.87
C LYS A 18 -5.24 -1.76 -7.65
N ILE A 19 -4.42 -1.20 -6.78
CA ILE A 19 -4.85 -0.51 -5.57
C ILE A 19 -4.98 0.98 -5.86
N GLU A 20 -6.17 1.49 -5.61
CA GLU A 20 -6.47 2.91 -5.67
C GLU A 20 -6.92 3.37 -4.28
N LEU A 21 -6.44 4.54 -3.88
CA LEU A 21 -6.65 5.12 -2.57
C LEU A 21 -7.28 6.49 -2.74
N THR A 22 -8.53 6.63 -2.32
CA THR A 22 -9.30 7.87 -2.40
C THR A 22 -9.59 8.41 -0.99
N GLY A 23 -10.31 9.53 -0.86
CA GLY A 23 -10.69 10.09 0.44
C GLY A 23 -9.86 11.30 0.85
N LYS A 24 -9.54 11.41 2.15
CA LYS A 24 -8.80 12.56 2.72
C LYS A 24 -7.38 12.17 3.13
N GLY A 25 -6.44 13.08 2.92
CA GLY A 25 -5.01 12.85 3.15
C GLY A 25 -4.32 12.31 1.90
N PHE A 26 -3.56 11.22 2.05
CA PHE A 26 -2.90 10.54 0.94
C PHE A 26 -3.90 9.84 0.02
N THR A 27 -3.89 10.25 -1.25
CA THR A 27 -4.71 9.68 -2.32
C THR A 27 -3.85 9.37 -3.53
N THR A 28 -4.10 8.26 -4.19
CA THR A 28 -3.40 7.86 -5.41
C THR A 28 -4.31 6.95 -6.23
N GLU A 29 -4.22 7.05 -7.55
CA GLU A 29 -4.94 6.15 -8.46
C GLU A 29 -4.18 4.83 -8.68
N CYS A 30 -2.90 4.78 -8.28
CA CYS A 30 -2.07 3.59 -8.44
C CYS A 30 -1.01 3.57 -7.36
N LEU A 31 -1.23 2.76 -6.32
CA LEU A 31 -0.32 2.68 -5.19
C LEU A 31 1.09 2.25 -5.61
N LEU A 32 1.23 1.45 -6.67
CA LEU A 32 2.53 1.05 -7.20
C LEU A 32 3.43 2.25 -7.57
N MET A 33 2.87 3.29 -8.18
CA MET A 33 3.68 4.46 -8.56
C MET A 33 4.28 5.15 -7.33
N GLU A 34 3.51 5.25 -6.25
CA GLU A 34 3.95 5.83 -4.98
C GLU A 34 5.04 4.98 -4.31
N VAL A 35 5.00 3.66 -4.49
CA VAL A 35 6.04 2.73 -4.03
C VAL A 35 7.35 2.96 -4.78
N PHE A 36 7.28 3.14 -6.10
CA PHE A 36 8.44 3.46 -6.92
C PHE A 36 9.00 4.84 -6.60
N ASP A 37 8.15 5.85 -6.41
CA ASP A 37 8.57 7.20 -5.99
C ASP A 37 9.21 7.20 -4.59
N ALA A 38 8.82 6.27 -3.72
CA ALA A 38 9.47 6.02 -2.44
C ALA A 38 10.81 5.25 -2.55
N GLY A 39 11.22 4.86 -3.76
CA GLY A 39 12.47 4.15 -4.03
C GLY A 39 12.43 2.66 -3.75
N LEU A 40 11.23 2.06 -3.74
CA LEU A 40 11.04 0.61 -3.67
C LEU A 40 10.75 0.06 -5.08
N ASP A 41 11.77 0.04 -5.95
CA ASP A 41 11.64 -0.39 -7.35
C ASP A 41 11.35 -1.88 -7.51
N TYR A 42 11.65 -2.69 -6.49
CA TYR A 42 11.46 -4.14 -6.52
C TYR A 42 11.16 -4.67 -5.11
N PRO A 43 9.96 -4.40 -4.58
CA PRO A 43 9.58 -4.80 -3.22
C PRO A 43 9.61 -6.32 -3.06
N ASP A 44 10.23 -6.80 -1.98
CA ASP A 44 10.39 -8.22 -1.66
C ASP A 44 9.34 -8.71 -0.65
N TYR A 45 8.58 -7.79 -0.06
CA TYR A 45 7.55 -8.08 0.92
C TYR A 45 6.44 -7.05 0.85
N LEU A 46 5.19 -7.53 0.86
CA LEU A 46 3.99 -6.74 1.03
C LEU A 46 3.07 -7.40 2.04
N LYS A 47 2.55 -6.61 2.97
CA LYS A 47 1.45 -6.99 3.84
C LYS A 47 0.36 -5.93 3.78
N ALA A 48 -0.88 -6.35 3.50
CA ALA A 48 -2.03 -5.46 3.55
C ALA A 48 -3.07 -5.97 4.55
N GLU A 49 -3.60 -5.08 5.39
CA GLU A 49 -4.55 -5.42 6.45
C GLU A 49 -5.53 -4.29 6.74
N GLY A 50 -6.57 -4.61 7.52
CA GLY A 50 -7.64 -3.67 7.84
C GLY A 50 -8.68 -3.56 6.72
N GLU A 51 -9.59 -2.61 6.90
CA GLU A 51 -10.67 -2.34 5.95
C GLU A 51 -10.90 -0.85 5.86
N ASP A 52 -10.86 -0.31 4.64
CA ASP A 52 -11.06 1.10 4.37
C ASP A 52 -12.07 1.26 3.22
N PRO A 53 -13.23 1.92 3.45
CA PRO A 53 -14.21 2.20 2.40
C PRO A 53 -13.68 3.14 1.33
N HIS A 54 -12.63 3.92 1.62
CA HIS A 54 -11.99 4.81 0.67
C HIS A 54 -10.81 4.17 -0.08
N ALA A 55 -10.54 2.89 0.15
CA ALA A 55 -9.61 2.11 -0.65
C ALA A 55 -10.39 1.21 -1.63
N SER A 56 -9.85 1.03 -2.82
CA SER A 56 -10.37 0.11 -3.84
C SER A 56 -9.28 -0.81 -4.34
N TYR A 57 -9.66 -2.05 -4.65
CA TYR A 57 -8.82 -3.03 -5.32
C TYR A 57 -9.56 -3.52 -6.57
N GLU A 58 -8.96 -3.34 -7.75
CA GLU A 58 -9.61 -3.63 -9.04
C GLU A 58 -10.99 -2.95 -9.18
N GLY A 59 -11.10 -1.69 -8.73
CA GLY A 59 -12.35 -0.94 -8.73
C GLY A 59 -13.40 -1.41 -7.71
N LYS A 60 -13.06 -2.36 -6.81
CA LYS A 60 -13.95 -2.83 -5.75
C LYS A 60 -13.55 -2.25 -4.40
N SER A 61 -14.49 -1.58 -3.76
CA SER A 61 -14.41 -1.14 -2.36
C SER A 61 -15.33 -1.96 -1.47
N PRO A 62 -15.02 -2.15 -0.17
CA PRO A 62 -13.83 -1.67 0.53
C PRO A 62 -12.58 -2.54 0.27
N ALA A 63 -11.41 -1.93 0.33
CA ALA A 63 -10.12 -2.62 0.28
C ALA A 63 -9.37 -2.50 1.62
N TRP A 64 -8.06 -2.75 1.62
CA TRP A 64 -7.23 -2.71 2.82
C TRP A 64 -6.97 -1.29 3.29
N ALA A 65 -6.84 -1.11 4.60
CA ALA A 65 -6.58 0.19 5.20
C ALA A 65 -5.08 0.45 5.34
N LYS A 66 -4.30 -0.60 5.60
CA LYS A 66 -2.86 -0.53 5.84
C LYS A 66 -2.11 -1.33 4.79
N TYR A 67 -1.03 -0.76 4.29
CA TYR A 67 -0.12 -1.41 3.36
C TYR A 67 1.29 -1.26 3.90
N HIS A 68 2.01 -2.36 4.02
CA HIS A 68 3.39 -2.41 4.48
C HIS A 68 4.22 -3.07 3.39
N MET A 69 5.01 -2.25 2.70
CA MET A 69 5.92 -2.69 1.65
C MET A 69 7.35 -2.56 2.13
N ARG A 70 8.18 -3.52 1.76
CA ARG A 70 9.60 -3.53 2.09
C ARG A 70 10.41 -3.98 0.90
N GLN A 71 11.63 -3.44 0.83
CA GLN A 71 12.69 -3.90 -0.06
C GLN A 71 14.02 -3.84 0.70
N GLY A 72 14.55 -5.00 1.10
CA GLY A 72 15.80 -5.05 1.87
C GLY A 72 15.73 -4.28 3.19
N LYS A 73 16.34 -3.08 3.24
CA LYS A 73 16.32 -2.17 4.41
C LYS A 73 15.32 -1.02 4.31
N ARG A 74 14.71 -0.83 3.12
CA ARG A 74 13.72 0.22 2.88
C ARG A 74 12.34 -0.28 3.21
N VAL A 75 11.56 0.56 3.88
CA VAL A 75 10.18 0.27 4.27
C VAL A 75 9.31 1.45 3.90
N PHE A 76 8.21 1.18 3.22
CA PHE A 76 7.17 2.15 2.93
C PHE A 76 5.83 1.63 3.45
N MET A 77 5.20 2.43 4.31
CA MET A 77 3.95 2.07 4.97
C MET A 77 2.88 3.12 4.67
N VAL A 78 1.69 2.65 4.35
CA VAL A 78 0.49 3.46 4.18
C VAL A 78 -0.49 3.11 5.28
N TYR A 79 -1.01 4.12 5.98
CA TYR A 79 -1.99 3.98 7.05
C TYR A 79 -3.25 4.76 6.72
N GLY A 80 -4.31 4.04 6.40
CA GLY A 80 -5.70 4.52 6.40
C GLY A 80 -6.39 4.10 7.70
N GLU A 81 -7.18 5.00 8.27
CA GLU A 81 -8.09 4.70 9.37
C GLU A 81 -9.42 5.43 9.14
N PRO A 82 -10.57 4.83 9.49
CA PRO A 82 -11.86 5.51 9.40
C PRO A 82 -11.86 6.83 10.18
N GLY A 83 -12.13 7.94 9.51
CA GLY A 83 -12.21 9.27 10.13
C GLY A 83 -10.87 9.95 10.38
N LYS A 84 -9.74 9.38 9.94
CA LYS A 84 -8.44 10.06 9.93
C LYS A 84 -7.91 10.21 8.51
N ASP A 85 -7.13 11.26 8.30
CA ASP A 85 -6.43 11.46 7.04
C ASP A 85 -5.41 10.35 6.83
N ARG A 86 -5.41 9.77 5.62
CA ARG A 86 -4.45 8.71 5.26
C ARG A 86 -3.04 9.28 5.26
N ARG A 87 -2.09 8.54 5.83
CA ARG A 87 -0.68 8.95 5.98
C ARG A 87 0.26 7.90 5.39
N THR A 88 1.39 8.36 4.90
CA THR A 88 2.50 7.50 4.49
C THR A 88 3.66 7.65 5.47
N HIS A 89 4.44 6.60 5.60
CA HIS A 89 5.67 6.58 6.39
C HIS A 89 6.74 5.85 5.60
N PHE A 90 7.87 6.50 5.41
CA PHE A 90 9.05 5.92 4.80
C PHE A 90 10.16 5.83 5.83
N SER A 91 10.87 4.71 5.85
CA SER A 91 12.04 4.49 6.70
C SER A 91 13.10 3.68 5.96
N GLU A 92 14.36 4.07 6.14
CA GLU A 92 15.52 3.32 5.68
C GLU A 92 16.38 2.99 6.90
N THR A 93 16.47 1.71 7.27
CA THR A 93 17.28 1.30 8.43
C THR A 93 18.76 1.38 8.05
N PRO A 94 19.65 1.98 8.88
CA PRO A 94 21.09 2.11 8.59
C PRO A 94 21.81 0.79 8.29
#